data_AF-A0A0H5CJA7-F1
#
_entry.id   AF-A0A0H5CJA7-F1
#
_cell.length_a   1.000
_cell.length_b   1.000
_cell.length_c   1.000
_cell.angle_alpha   90.00
_cell.angle_beta   90.00
_cell.angle_gamma   90.00
#
_symmetry.space_group_name_H-M   'P 1'
#
loop_
_entity.id
_entity.type
_entity.pdbx_description
1 polymer ?
#
loop_
_entity_poly.entity_id
_entity_poly.type
_entity_poly.pdbx_seq_one_letter_code
_entity_poly.pdbx_strand_id
1 'polypeptide(L)'
;MSFYPPVSSYDFHIYYHYKSQASLQEAIELKNSIFKDFNDEVESDEIIVKVLRSEEVRGPHITAFFEVDVQEPSVFVKFFSWIQLNHGSLSVLVHPNSDDTYLDHTHHAAWLGDKIPLLEETLKGKKFYDPNYGFPSRKLIADGFYKDPEQYKKSIMVRLLQSGPDGELYDKDEFS
;
A
#
# COMPACT_ATOMS: atom_id res chain seq x y z
N MET A 1 -9.15 -21.00 -5.05
CA MET A 1 -8.39 -20.33 -6.14
C MET A 1 -7.00 -20.07 -5.60
N SER A 2 -5.94 -20.07 -6.41
CA SER A 2 -4.58 -19.71 -5.96
C SER A 2 -3.96 -18.75 -6.96
N PHE A 3 -2.99 -17.96 -6.52
CA PHE A 3 -2.07 -17.33 -7.46
C PHE A 3 -1.18 -18.40 -8.11
N TYR A 4 -0.51 -18.02 -9.19
CA TYR A 4 0.45 -18.90 -9.85
C TYR A 4 1.77 -18.90 -9.06
N PRO A 5 2.31 -20.06 -8.64
CA PRO A 5 3.56 -20.10 -7.88
C PRO A 5 4.74 -19.45 -8.63
N PRO A 6 5.65 -18.72 -7.95
CA PRO A 6 5.77 -18.56 -6.50
C PRO A 6 5.02 -17.34 -5.92
N VAL A 7 4.04 -16.77 -6.64
CA VAL A 7 3.33 -15.57 -6.18
C VAL A 7 2.50 -15.86 -4.91
N SER A 8 2.70 -15.05 -3.88
CA SER A 8 1.98 -15.15 -2.60
C SER A 8 0.90 -14.08 -2.43
N SER A 9 1.12 -12.87 -2.95
CA SER A 9 0.19 -11.73 -2.91
C SER A 9 0.52 -10.73 -4.02
N TYR A 10 -0.25 -9.64 -4.09
CA TYR A 10 0.04 -8.49 -4.97
C TYR A 10 0.00 -7.20 -4.19
N ASP A 11 0.91 -6.28 -4.52
CA ASP A 11 0.92 -4.93 -3.98
C ASP A 11 0.56 -3.92 -5.06
N PHE A 12 -0.25 -2.94 -4.66
CA PHE A 12 -0.68 -1.83 -5.48
C PHE A 12 -0.15 -0.55 -4.84
N HIS A 13 0.80 0.12 -5.50
CA HIS A 13 1.31 1.43 -5.06
C HIS A 13 0.59 2.51 -5.84
N ILE A 14 -0.31 3.24 -5.18
CA ILE A 14 -1.10 4.33 -5.77
C ILE A 14 -0.35 5.62 -5.52
N TYR A 15 0.17 6.21 -6.59
CA TYR A 15 1.00 7.41 -6.51
C TYR A 15 0.20 8.69 -6.61
N TYR A 16 0.57 9.65 -5.77
CA TYR A 16 0.02 11.00 -5.77
C TYR A 16 1.13 12.04 -5.57
N HIS A 17 0.83 13.29 -5.86
CA HIS A 17 1.77 14.39 -5.67
C HIS A 17 1.38 15.21 -4.43
N TYR A 18 2.08 15.04 -3.32
CA TYR A 18 1.75 15.68 -2.04
C TYR A 18 1.68 17.23 -2.07
N LYS A 19 2.46 17.90 -2.95
CA LYS A 19 2.36 19.36 -3.13
C LYS A 19 1.17 19.82 -3.99
N SER A 20 0.48 18.90 -4.66
CA SER A 20 -0.70 19.19 -5.47
C SER A 20 -1.93 18.83 -4.65
N GLN A 21 -2.66 19.84 -4.17
CA GLN A 21 -3.86 19.63 -3.37
C GLN A 21 -4.91 18.79 -4.11
N ALA A 22 -5.04 18.97 -5.42
CA ALA A 22 -5.95 18.17 -6.23
C ALA A 22 -5.54 16.68 -6.27
N SER A 23 -4.25 16.38 -6.47
CA SER A 23 -3.77 14.99 -6.51
C SER A 23 -3.83 14.33 -5.14
N LEU A 24 -3.53 15.05 -4.06
CA LEU A 24 -3.67 14.56 -2.69
C LEU A 24 -5.14 14.26 -2.36
N GLN A 25 -6.04 15.17 -2.72
CA GLN A 25 -7.47 14.99 -2.49
C GLN A 25 -8.02 13.78 -3.25
N GLU A 26 -7.64 13.60 -4.51
CA GLU A 26 -8.01 12.42 -5.30
C GLU A 26 -7.52 11.12 -4.65
N ALA A 27 -6.30 11.10 -4.11
CA ALA A 27 -5.76 9.95 -3.40
C ALA A 27 -6.52 9.64 -2.10
N ILE A 28 -6.92 10.67 -1.34
CA ILE A 28 -7.75 10.52 -0.13
C ILE A 28 -9.12 9.95 -0.49
N GLU A 29 -9.77 10.48 -1.53
CA GLU A 29 -11.07 10.01 -2.01
C GLU A 29 -11.02 8.57 -2.49
N LEU A 30 -9.98 8.20 -3.25
CA LEU A 30 -9.78 6.84 -3.71
C LEU A 30 -9.56 5.89 -2.52
N LYS A 31 -8.67 6.23 -1.59
CA LYS A 31 -8.43 5.45 -0.36
C LYS A 31 -9.73 5.27 0.43
N ASN A 32 -10.51 6.33 0.64
CA ASN A 32 -11.77 6.25 1.38
C ASN A 32 -12.79 5.37 0.63
N SER A 33 -12.78 5.39 -0.70
CA SER A 33 -13.61 4.50 -1.51
C SER A 33 -13.22 3.03 -1.37
N ILE A 34 -11.94 2.72 -1.15
CA ILE A 34 -11.49 1.34 -0.81
C ILE A 34 -12.15 0.88 0.49
N PHE A 35 -12.09 1.68 1.56
CA PHE A 35 -12.73 1.32 2.83
C PHE A 35 -14.25 1.20 2.73
N LYS A 36 -14.87 1.93 1.81
CA LYS A 36 -16.31 1.84 1.56
C LYS A 36 -16.70 0.57 0.78
N ASP A 37 -15.98 0.28 -0.31
CA ASP A 37 -16.37 -0.75 -1.28
C ASP A 37 -15.77 -2.14 -0.96
N PHE A 38 -14.74 -2.18 -0.12
CA PHE A 38 -14.01 -3.39 0.30
C PHE A 38 -13.88 -3.50 1.83
N ASN A 39 -14.86 -2.99 2.58
CA ASN A 39 -14.84 -3.03 4.04
C ASN A 39 -14.62 -4.45 4.59
N ASP A 40 -15.33 -5.44 4.03
CA ASP A 40 -15.26 -6.81 4.53
C ASP A 40 -13.89 -7.43 4.27
N GLU A 41 -13.30 -7.19 3.09
CA GLU A 41 -11.94 -7.64 2.74
C GLU A 41 -10.86 -6.95 3.57
N VAL A 42 -11.08 -5.69 3.95
CA VAL A 42 -10.20 -4.98 4.89
C VAL A 42 -10.31 -5.61 6.29
N GLU A 43 -11.53 -5.86 6.77
CA GLU A 43 -11.80 -6.45 8.09
C GLU A 43 -11.27 -7.89 8.23
N SER A 44 -11.21 -8.64 7.14
CA SER A 44 -10.68 -10.00 7.08
C SER A 44 -9.17 -10.10 6.79
N ASP A 45 -8.46 -8.96 6.61
CA ASP A 45 -7.05 -8.87 6.19
C ASP A 45 -6.77 -9.39 4.77
N GLU A 46 -7.80 -9.58 3.94
CA GLU A 46 -7.65 -9.92 2.52
C GLU A 46 -7.17 -8.71 1.69
N ILE A 47 -7.50 -7.50 2.15
CA ILE A 47 -6.93 -6.22 1.71
C ILE A 47 -6.27 -5.52 2.89
N ILE A 48 -5.02 -5.11 2.72
CA ILE A 48 -4.27 -4.32 3.71
C ILE A 48 -3.95 -2.97 3.11
N VAL A 49 -4.50 -1.89 3.69
CA VAL A 49 -4.21 -0.52 3.26
C VAL A 49 -3.12 0.09 4.14
N LYS A 50 -2.09 0.64 3.52
CA LYS A 50 -0.93 1.24 4.20
C LYS A 50 -0.65 2.62 3.65
N VAL A 51 -0.26 3.55 4.52
CA VAL A 51 0.13 4.91 4.12
C VAL A 51 1.48 5.26 4.71
N LEU A 52 2.21 6.16 4.06
CA LEU A 52 3.46 6.69 4.61
C LEU A 52 3.19 7.49 5.89
N ARG A 53 4.01 7.31 6.92
CA ARG A 53 3.92 8.07 8.18
C ARG A 53 4.35 9.54 8.03
N SER A 54 5.08 9.86 6.97
CA SER A 54 5.52 11.20 6.64
C SER A 54 5.58 11.36 5.12
N GLU A 55 5.85 12.58 4.65
CA GLU A 55 6.09 12.86 3.23
C GLU A 55 7.44 12.29 2.74
N GLU A 56 8.21 11.63 3.61
CA GLU A 56 9.47 11.02 3.23
C GLU A 56 9.21 9.73 2.45
N VAL A 57 9.40 9.82 1.13
CA VAL A 57 9.33 8.65 0.24
C VAL A 57 10.50 7.71 0.54
N ARG A 58 10.21 6.41 0.60
CA ARG A 58 11.17 5.35 0.96
C ARG A 58 11.14 4.20 -0.06
N GLY A 59 12.15 3.33 0.01
CA GLY A 59 12.25 2.17 -0.87
C GLY A 59 12.55 2.58 -2.33
N PRO A 60 12.00 1.87 -3.33
CA PRO A 60 12.24 2.16 -4.73
C PRO A 60 11.45 3.36 -5.26
N HIS A 61 10.53 3.92 -4.47
CA HIS A 61 9.57 4.92 -4.92
C HIS A 61 10.18 6.33 -4.88
N ILE A 62 9.83 7.19 -5.84
CA ILE A 62 10.31 8.59 -5.92
C ILE A 62 9.23 9.64 -5.68
N THR A 63 7.97 9.21 -5.54
CA THR A 63 6.84 10.09 -5.24
C THR A 63 6.01 9.48 -4.12
N ALA A 64 5.21 10.31 -3.46
CA ALA A 64 4.34 9.86 -2.39
C ALA A 64 3.32 8.84 -2.91
N PHE A 65 3.04 7.84 -2.08
CA PHE A 65 2.08 6.79 -2.40
C PHE A 65 1.36 6.32 -1.14
N PHE A 66 0.23 5.67 -1.36
CA PHE A 66 -0.31 4.70 -0.42
C PHE A 66 -0.30 3.33 -1.10
N GLU A 67 -0.28 2.29 -0.29
CA GLU A 67 -0.12 0.92 -0.74
C GLU A 67 -1.34 0.10 -0.34
N VAL A 68 -1.73 -0.81 -1.21
CA VAL A 68 -2.81 -1.76 -0.98
C VAL A 68 -2.29 -3.15 -1.30
N ASP A 69 -2.24 -4.01 -0.30
CA ASP A 69 -1.81 -5.40 -0.47
C ASP A 69 -3.05 -6.25 -0.61
N VAL A 70 -3.09 -7.09 -1.64
CA VAL A 70 -4.17 -8.03 -1.89
C VAL A 70 -3.66 -9.45 -1.66
N GLN A 71 -4.14 -10.07 -0.59
CA GLN A 71 -3.65 -11.37 -0.12
C GLN A 71 -4.34 -12.54 -0.83
N GLU A 72 -5.58 -12.35 -1.29
CA GLU A 72 -6.40 -13.45 -1.82
C GLU A 72 -6.65 -13.36 -3.34
N PRO A 73 -6.54 -14.47 -4.10
CA PRO A 73 -6.70 -14.46 -5.57
C PRO A 73 -8.08 -14.01 -6.06
N SER A 74 -9.15 -14.40 -5.35
CA SER A 74 -10.50 -13.94 -5.69
C SER A 74 -10.67 -12.44 -5.47
N VAL A 75 -10.03 -11.92 -4.42
CA VAL A 75 -10.03 -10.49 -4.10
C VAL A 75 -9.20 -9.72 -5.12
N PHE A 76 -8.08 -10.27 -5.60
CA PHE A 76 -7.29 -9.66 -6.66
C PHE A 76 -8.10 -9.38 -7.93
N VAL A 77 -8.87 -10.36 -8.41
CA VAL A 77 -9.70 -10.15 -9.62
C VAL A 77 -10.71 -9.02 -9.40
N LYS A 78 -11.39 -9.01 -8.24
CA LYS A 78 -12.36 -7.97 -7.88
C LYS A 78 -11.67 -6.60 -7.76
N PHE A 79 -10.62 -6.50 -6.95
CA PHE A 79 -9.88 -5.27 -6.69
C PHE A 79 -9.22 -4.71 -7.95
N PHE A 80 -8.55 -5.55 -8.77
CA PHE A 80 -7.93 -5.13 -10.02
C PHE A 80 -8.96 -4.53 -10.99
N SER A 81 -10.12 -5.18 -11.14
CA SER A 81 -11.19 -4.63 -11.99
C SER A 81 -11.77 -3.32 -11.46
N TRP A 82 -11.87 -3.17 -10.13
CA TRP A 82 -12.36 -1.94 -9.51
C TRP A 82 -11.34 -0.81 -9.65
N ILE A 83 -10.06 -1.03 -9.37
CA ILE A 83 -9.04 0.02 -9.44
C ILE A 83 -8.85 0.49 -10.88
N GLN A 84 -8.99 -0.38 -11.88
CA GLN A 84 -9.00 0.01 -13.30
C GLN A 84 -10.08 1.05 -13.63
N LEU A 85 -11.22 1.04 -12.94
CA LEU A 85 -12.33 1.96 -13.17
C LEU A 85 -12.26 3.21 -12.29
N ASN A 86 -11.57 3.14 -11.16
CA ASN A 86 -11.64 4.17 -10.11
C ASN A 86 -10.32 4.90 -9.87
N HIS A 87 -9.19 4.49 -10.45
CA HIS A 87 -7.88 5.13 -10.19
C HIS A 87 -7.77 6.58 -10.71
N GLY A 88 -8.72 7.04 -11.52
CA GLY A 88 -8.78 8.43 -11.98
C GLY A 88 -7.50 8.84 -12.71
N SER A 89 -6.89 9.93 -12.27
CA SER A 89 -5.61 10.43 -12.79
C SER A 89 -4.37 9.86 -12.08
N LEU A 90 -4.56 9.06 -11.03
CA LEU A 90 -3.48 8.50 -10.23
C LEU A 90 -2.81 7.34 -10.99
N SER A 91 -1.49 7.30 -10.93
CA SER A 91 -0.72 6.18 -11.48
C SER A 91 -0.62 5.06 -10.44
N VAL A 92 -0.75 3.81 -10.89
CA VAL A 92 -0.71 2.64 -10.00
C VAL A 92 0.32 1.65 -10.49
N LEU A 93 1.34 1.38 -9.67
CA LEU A 93 2.23 0.23 -9.87
C LEU A 93 1.57 -0.99 -9.25
N VAL A 94 1.42 -2.06 -10.02
CA VAL A 94 0.89 -3.34 -9.57
C VAL A 94 1.98 -4.38 -9.74
N HIS A 95 2.42 -5.03 -8.67
CA HIS A 95 3.40 -6.11 -8.78
C HIS A 95 3.05 -7.32 -7.93
N PRO A 96 3.44 -8.54 -8.36
CA PRO A 96 3.34 -9.72 -7.51
C PRO A 96 4.40 -9.67 -6.39
N ASN A 97 4.23 -10.52 -5.39
CA ASN A 97 5.29 -10.89 -4.45
C ASN A 97 5.71 -12.33 -4.74
N SER A 98 6.87 -12.52 -5.39
CA SER A 98 7.30 -13.79 -6.02
C SER A 98 8.73 -14.23 -5.67
N ASP A 99 9.21 -13.85 -4.48
CA ASP A 99 10.56 -14.08 -3.91
C ASP A 99 11.72 -13.29 -4.56
N ASP A 100 11.45 -12.47 -5.59
CA ASP A 100 12.44 -11.58 -6.21
C ASP A 100 11.91 -10.16 -6.29
N THR A 101 12.13 -9.38 -5.22
CA THR A 101 11.65 -8.00 -5.11
C THR A 101 12.11 -7.12 -6.27
N TYR A 102 13.31 -7.35 -6.81
CA TYR A 102 13.81 -6.59 -7.96
C TYR A 102 12.98 -6.89 -9.20
N LEU A 103 12.80 -8.17 -9.54
CA LEU A 103 11.99 -8.55 -10.72
C LEU A 103 10.52 -8.18 -10.55
N ASP A 104 9.98 -8.34 -9.34
CA ASP A 104 8.60 -8.00 -8.99
C ASP A 104 8.29 -6.55 -9.35
N HIS A 105 9.11 -5.60 -8.88
CA HIS A 105 8.89 -4.17 -9.11
C HIS A 105 9.28 -3.70 -10.53
N THR A 106 10.00 -4.52 -11.30
CA THR A 106 10.55 -4.10 -12.62
C THR A 106 9.93 -4.88 -13.78
N HIS A 107 10.24 -6.16 -13.90
CA HIS A 107 9.91 -7.00 -15.06
C HIS A 107 8.55 -7.67 -14.93
N HIS A 108 8.11 -7.98 -13.71
CA HIS A 108 6.82 -8.61 -13.44
C HIS A 108 5.71 -7.58 -13.15
N ALA A 109 6.08 -6.30 -13.03
CA ALA A 109 5.17 -5.21 -12.74
C ALA A 109 4.23 -4.88 -13.91
N ALA A 110 3.00 -4.54 -13.58
CA ALA A 110 2.03 -3.87 -14.44
C ALA A 110 1.80 -2.42 -13.96
N TRP A 111 1.27 -1.59 -14.85
CA TRP A 111 0.95 -0.19 -14.56
C TRP A 111 -0.47 0.16 -15.04
N LEU A 112 -1.18 0.93 -14.21
CA LEU A 112 -2.38 1.67 -14.60
C LEU A 112 -2.04 3.16 -14.61
N GLY A 113 -2.45 3.89 -15.63
CA GLY A 113 -2.01 5.26 -15.86
C GLY A 113 -0.56 5.35 -16.36
N ASP A 114 0.15 6.40 -15.95
CA ASP A 114 1.52 6.65 -16.41
C ASP A 114 2.55 5.89 -15.56
N LYS A 115 3.54 5.27 -16.21
CA LYS A 115 4.64 4.62 -15.50
C LYS A 115 5.54 5.66 -14.81
N ILE A 116 5.72 5.52 -13.50
CA ILE A 116 6.63 6.35 -12.71
C ILE A 116 7.99 5.64 -12.58
N PRO A 117 9.13 6.34 -12.81
CA PRO A 117 10.45 5.76 -12.59
C PRO A 117 10.67 5.30 -11.14
N LEU A 118 11.45 4.24 -10.96
CA LEU A 118 11.81 3.69 -9.65
C LEU A 118 13.34 3.75 -9.46
N LEU A 119 13.77 3.85 -8.19
CA LEU A 119 15.18 3.74 -7.77
C LEU A 119 15.57 2.26 -7.69
N GLU A 120 15.74 1.63 -8.84
CA GLU A 120 16.03 0.19 -8.96
C GLU A 120 17.26 -0.28 -8.15
N GLU A 121 18.23 0.58 -7.89
CA GLU A 121 19.39 0.29 -7.07
C GLU A 121 19.03 -0.08 -5.62
N THR A 122 17.90 0.40 -5.09
CA THR A 122 17.45 0.10 -3.72
C THR A 122 16.91 -1.31 -3.58
N LEU A 123 16.60 -1.96 -4.70
CA LEU A 123 16.01 -3.30 -4.78
C LEU A 123 17.06 -4.41 -4.93
N LYS A 124 18.27 -4.08 -5.39
CA LYS A 124 19.31 -5.07 -5.69
C LYS A 124 19.72 -5.85 -4.45
N GLY A 125 19.72 -7.18 -4.54
CA GLY A 125 20.14 -8.08 -3.46
C GLY A 125 19.08 -8.32 -2.38
N LYS A 126 17.87 -7.76 -2.53
CA LYS A 126 16.72 -8.06 -1.67
C LYS A 126 16.04 -9.32 -2.19
N LYS A 127 16.11 -10.41 -1.43
CA LYS A 127 15.52 -11.73 -1.77
C LYS A 127 14.31 -12.09 -0.91
N PHE A 128 13.88 -11.19 -0.03
CA PHE A 128 12.78 -11.48 0.88
C PHE A 128 12.23 -10.19 1.49
N TYR A 129 10.91 -10.11 1.54
CA TYR A 129 10.16 -9.22 2.42
C TYR A 129 10.08 -9.91 3.79
N ASP A 130 10.71 -9.36 4.83
CA ASP A 130 10.53 -9.86 6.20
C ASP A 130 9.12 -9.45 6.67
N PRO A 131 8.21 -10.38 6.98
CA PRO A 131 6.85 -10.06 7.41
C PRO A 131 6.79 -9.35 8.77
N ASN A 132 7.90 -9.29 9.52
CA ASN A 132 8.02 -8.43 10.71
C ASN A 132 8.52 -7.02 10.36
N TYR A 133 8.86 -6.76 9.10
CA TYR A 133 9.40 -5.53 8.57
C TYR A 133 8.31 -4.76 7.82
N GLY A 134 7.35 -4.20 8.57
CA GLY A 134 6.68 -2.98 8.10
C GLY A 134 5.18 -2.84 8.28
N PHE A 135 4.44 -3.85 8.74
CA PHE A 135 3.02 -3.64 9.07
C PHE A 135 2.52 -4.61 10.15
N PRO A 136 2.21 -4.12 11.36
CA PRO A 136 1.73 -4.96 12.46
C PRO A 136 0.41 -5.64 12.11
N SER A 137 0.22 -6.88 12.57
CA SER A 137 -1.09 -7.56 12.48
C SER A 137 -2.14 -6.79 13.27
N ARG A 138 -3.43 -6.99 12.96
CA ARG A 138 -4.55 -6.42 13.76
C ARG A 138 -4.38 -6.70 15.25
N LYS A 139 -3.93 -7.91 15.60
CA LYS A 139 -3.63 -8.29 16.98
C LYS A 139 -2.55 -7.41 17.59
N LEU A 140 -1.43 -7.20 16.89
CA LEU A 140 -0.35 -6.32 17.38
C LEU A 140 -0.83 -4.87 17.52
N ILE A 141 -1.61 -4.36 16.57
CA ILE A 141 -2.21 -3.02 16.65
C ILE A 141 -3.10 -2.90 17.89
N ALA A 142 -4.00 -3.88 18.10
CA ALA A 142 -4.90 -3.92 19.26
C ALA A 142 -4.13 -4.04 20.60
N ASP A 143 -3.02 -4.78 20.60
CA ASP A 143 -2.10 -4.91 21.74
C ASP A 143 -1.24 -3.65 21.97
N GLY A 144 -1.43 -2.60 21.15
CA GLY A 144 -0.80 -1.30 21.33
C GLY A 144 0.51 -1.11 20.58
N PHE A 145 0.73 -1.82 19.46
CA PHE A 145 1.93 -1.67 18.64
C PHE A 145 2.23 -0.22 18.29
N TYR A 146 1.22 0.52 17.81
CA TYR A 146 1.42 1.92 17.51
C TYR A 146 1.67 2.71 18.79
N LYS A 147 0.95 2.43 19.89
CA LYS A 147 1.08 3.05 21.24
C LYS A 147 2.49 3.06 21.84
N ASP A 148 3.41 2.21 21.36
CA ASP A 148 4.82 2.19 21.75
C ASP A 148 5.64 3.18 20.87
N PRO A 149 6.16 4.29 21.44
CA PRO A 149 6.92 5.28 20.68
C PRO A 149 8.18 4.72 20.01
N GLU A 150 8.82 3.69 20.57
CA GLU A 150 10.04 3.11 20.00
C GLU A 150 9.74 2.17 18.83
N GLN A 151 8.56 1.54 18.81
CA GLN A 151 8.06 0.79 17.65
C GLN A 151 7.51 1.73 16.58
N TYR A 152 6.76 2.77 17.00
CA TYR A 152 6.20 3.78 16.13
C TYR A 152 7.28 4.53 15.33
N LYS A 153 8.38 4.95 15.97
CA LYS A 153 9.51 5.64 15.30
C LYS A 153 10.19 4.79 14.22
N LYS A 154 10.17 3.46 14.36
CA LYS A 154 10.77 2.53 13.39
C LYS A 154 9.86 2.26 12.19
N SER A 155 8.57 2.58 12.31
CA SER A 155 7.58 2.33 11.26
C SER A 155 7.66 3.42 10.19
N ILE A 156 7.88 2.99 8.95
CA ILE A 156 7.87 3.86 7.77
C ILE A 156 6.43 4.09 7.31
N MET A 157 5.62 3.03 7.37
CA MET A 157 4.22 3.05 6.99
C MET A 157 3.32 2.76 8.18
N VAL A 158 2.08 3.22 8.08
CA VAL A 158 1.00 2.94 9.01
C VAL A 158 -0.04 2.11 8.27
N ARG A 159 -0.31 0.91 8.77
CA ARG A 159 -1.47 0.10 8.39
C ARG A 159 -2.74 0.73 8.91
N LEU A 160 -3.71 0.95 8.03
CA LEU A 160 -5.02 1.49 8.34
C LEU A 160 -6.05 0.36 8.49
N LEU A 161 -6.87 0.44 9.54
CA LEU A 161 -7.99 -0.49 9.78
C LEU A 161 -9.35 0.12 9.42
N GLN A 162 -9.40 1.43 9.27
CA GLN A 162 -10.56 2.20 8.86
C GLN A 162 -10.09 3.38 8.01
N SER A 163 -11.01 4.05 7.32
CA SER A 163 -10.70 5.33 6.70
C SER A 163 -10.26 6.33 7.77
N GLY A 164 -9.12 7.00 7.55
CA GLY A 164 -8.75 8.20 8.31
C GLY A 164 -9.74 9.37 8.10
N PRO A 165 -9.53 10.49 8.82
CA PRO A 165 -10.38 11.68 8.71
C PRO A 165 -10.58 12.18 7.28
N ASP A 166 -11.72 12.80 7.01
CA ASP A 166 -11.99 13.45 5.73
C ASP A 166 -10.93 14.54 5.49
N GLY A 167 -10.12 14.36 4.43
CA GLY A 167 -9.02 15.27 4.09
C GLY A 167 -7.63 14.79 4.53
N GLU A 168 -7.52 13.64 5.20
CA GLU A 168 -6.21 13.04 5.52
C GLU A 168 -6.11 11.56 5.11
N LEU A 169 -4.87 11.11 4.83
CA LEU A 169 -4.61 9.70 4.54
C LEU A 169 -4.70 8.84 5.80
N TYR A 170 -4.26 9.35 6.95
CA TYR A 170 -4.33 8.72 8.26
C TYR A 170 -4.66 9.73 9.34
N ASP A 171 -5.07 9.25 10.52
CA ASP A 171 -5.24 10.08 11.71
C ASP A 171 -3.87 10.33 12.37
N LYS A 172 -3.45 11.59 12.47
CA LYS A 172 -2.16 11.98 13.08
C LYS A 172 -2.22 12.02 14.61
N ASP A 173 -3.42 12.01 15.19
CA ASP A 173 -3.62 12.31 16.62
C ASP A 173 -3.31 11.12 17.53
N GLU A 174 -3.02 9.92 17.00
CA GLU A 174 -2.53 8.82 17.83
C GLU A 174 -1.11 9.09 18.40
N PHE A 175 -0.38 10.08 17.85
CA PHE A 175 1.00 10.44 18.25
C PHE A 175 1.39 11.92 18.22
N SER A 176 0.45 12.84 17.98
CA SER A 176 0.71 14.29 18.06
C SER A 176 0.80 14.81 19.49
#